data_AF-A0A2W6P4X5-F1
#
_entry.id   AF-A0A2W6P4X5-F1
#
_cell.length_a   1.000
_cell.length_b   1.000
_cell.length_c   1.000
_cell.angle_alpha   90.00
_cell.angle_beta   90.00
_cell.angle_gamma   90.00
#
_symmetry.space_group_name_H-M   'P 1'
#
loop_
_entity.id
_entity.type
_entity.pdbx_description
1 polymer ?
#
loop_
_entity_poly.entity_id
_entity_poly.type
_entity_poly.pdbx_seq_one_letter_code
_entity_poly.pdbx_strand_id
1 'polypeptide(L)' 'MFGLTSNEYGRVLYNGRHLYSDTGEWYYELNILNMLLTKQSYSKIFIDHELLKEYKQIAILY' A
#
# COMPACT_ATOMS: atom_id res chain seq x y z
N MET A 1 -14.41 5.17 -7.21
CA MET A 1 -13.37 5.87 -7.99
C MET A 1 -12.07 5.81 -7.20
N PHE A 2 -10.98 5.34 -7.81
CA PHE A 2 -9.68 5.29 -7.15
C PHE A 2 -8.96 6.63 -7.38
N GLY A 3 -8.65 7.34 -6.30
CA GLY A 3 -8.01 8.65 -6.36
C GLY A 3 -7.95 9.34 -5.00
N LEU A 4 -6.96 10.21 -4.85
CA LEU A 4 -6.82 11.08 -3.69
C LEU A 4 -7.27 12.49 -4.07
N THR A 5 -7.95 13.17 -3.15
CA THR A 5 -8.18 14.62 -3.21
C THR A 5 -7.09 15.35 -2.42
N SER A 6 -7.01 16.69 -2.54
CA SER A 6 -5.92 17.45 -1.93
C SER A 6 -5.85 17.25 -0.42
N ASN A 7 -4.64 16.98 0.07
CA ASN A 7 -4.29 16.63 1.45
C ASN A 7 -4.85 15.29 1.95
N GLU A 8 -5.37 14.43 1.08
CA GLU A 8 -5.74 13.08 1.48
C GLU A 8 -4.54 12.14 1.49
N TYR A 9 -4.35 11.46 2.62
CA TYR A 9 -3.44 10.34 2.78
C TYR A 9 -4.20 9.03 2.52
N GLY A 10 -3.77 8.30 1.49
CA GLY A 10 -4.21 6.94 1.20
C GLY A 10 -3.11 5.89 1.37
N ARG A 11 -3.55 4.65 1.59
CA ARG A 11 -2.70 3.46 1.61
C ARG A 11 -3.29 2.40 0.71
N VAL A 12 -2.44 1.77 -0.08
CA VAL A 12 -2.77 0.55 -0.83
C VAL A 12 -2.04 -0.62 -0.17
N LEU A 13 -2.80 -1.69 0.05
CA LEU A 13 -2.32 -2.97 0.56
C LEU A 13 -2.61 -4.03 -0.49
N TYR A 14 -1.59 -4.78 -0.90
CA TYR A 14 -1.78 -5.95 -1.75
C TYR A 14 -0.90 -7.12 -1.29
N ASN A 15 -1.49 -8.31 -1.33
CA ASN A 15 -0.80 -9.54 -0.99
C ASN A 15 -0.33 -10.24 -2.27
N GLY A 16 0.95 -10.57 -2.32
CA GLY A 16 1.56 -11.44 -3.31
C GLY A 16 1.73 -12.85 -2.75
N ARG A 17 1.64 -13.85 -3.63
CA ARG A 17 2.05 -15.23 -3.35
C ARG A 17 3.00 -15.65 -4.44
N HIS A 18 4.19 -16.07 -4.04
CA HIS A 18 5.32 -16.29 -4.93
C HIS A 18 6.01 -17.60 -4.59
N LEU A 19 6.79 -18.09 -5.54
CA LEU A 19 7.61 -19.29 -5.38
C LEU A 19 9.08 -18.86 -5.44
N TYR A 20 9.90 -19.31 -4.50
CA TYR A 20 11.34 -19.17 -4.62
C TYR A 20 11.84 -19.98 -5.83
N SER A 21 12.61 -19.34 -6.71
CA SER A 21 13.04 -19.95 -7.97
C SER A 21 14.04 -21.09 -7.80
N ASP A 22 14.79 -21.09 -6.70
CA ASP A 22 15.84 -22.04 -6.35
C ASP A 22 15.33 -23.22 -5.51
N THR A 23 14.41 -22.99 -4.57
CA THR A 23 13.88 -24.05 -3.67
C THR A 23 12.51 -24.56 -4.06
N GLY A 24 11.73 -23.79 -4.83
CA GLY A 24 10.34 -24.10 -5.12
C GLY A 24 9.38 -23.89 -3.93
N GLU A 25 9.86 -23.28 -2.84
CA GLU A 25 9.02 -23.01 -1.66
C GLU A 25 8.12 -21.79 -1.87
N TRP A 26 6.90 -21.87 -1.33
CA TRP A 26 5.97 -20.75 -1.33
C TRP A 26 6.34 -19.71 -0.29
N TYR A 27 6.23 -18.43 -0.66
CA TYR A 27 6.24 -17.32 0.29
C TYR A 27 5.12 -16.33 -0.01
N TYR A 28 4.70 -15.64 1.05
CA TYR A 28 3.75 -14.54 0.97
C TYR A 28 4.49 -13.22 1.06
N GLU A 29 4.09 -12.27 0.23
CA GLU A 29 4.63 -10.92 0.24
C GLU A 29 3.51 -9.94 0.58
N LEU A 30 3.71 -9.13 1.61
CA LEU A 30 2.81 -8.02 1.92
C LEU A 30 3.42 -6.74 1.38
N ASN A 31 2.75 -6.13 0.41
CA ASN A 31 3.15 -4.86 -0.16
C ASN A 31 2.28 -3.73 0.36
N ILE A 32 2.92 -2.65 0.78
CA ILE A 32 2.28 -1.47 1.37
C ILE A 32 2.77 -0.23 0.63
N LEU A 33 1.85 0.50 -0.01
CA LEU A 33 2.13 1.77 -0.67
C LEU A 33 1.36 2.89 0.02
N ASN A 34 2.08 3.82 0.63
CA ASN A 34 1.53 5.03 1.24
C ASN A 34 1.61 6.18 0.22
N MET A 35 0.51 6.92 0.02
CA MET A 35 0.41 8.00 -0.95
C MET A 35 -0.31 9.19 -0.33
N LEU A 36 0.24 10.38 -0.52
CA LEU A 36 -0.37 11.62 -0.06
C LEU A 36 -0.33 12.63 -1.20
N LEU A 37 -1.50 13.19 -1.55
CA LEU A 37 -1.58 14.27 -2.52
C LEU A 37 -1.46 15.61 -1.79
N THR A 38 -0.29 16.23 -1.78
CA THR A 38 -0.06 17.52 -1.11
C THR A 38 0.84 18.44 -1.92
N LYS A 39 0.71 19.76 -1.70
CA LYS A 39 1.64 20.77 -2.19
C LYS A 39 2.81 21.02 -1.23
N GLN A 40 2.71 20.49 -0.01
CA GLN A 40 3.72 20.70 1.04
C GLN A 40 4.73 19.56 1.04
N SER A 41 6.01 19.90 1.12
CA SER A 41 7.09 18.95 1.29
C SER A 41 7.54 18.96 2.75
N TYR A 42 7.29 17.88 3.49
CA TYR A 42 7.81 17.68 4.84
C TYR A 42 8.13 16.21 5.09
N SER A 43 9.22 15.94 5.80
CA SER A 43 9.85 14.60 5.87
C SER A 43 9.09 13.57 6.72
N LYS A 44 8.26 14.00 7.68
CA LYS A 44 7.50 13.09 8.55
C LYS A 44 6.02 12.96 8.18
N ILE A 45 5.67 13.36 6.96
CA ILE A 45 4.28 13.52 6.56
C ILE A 45 3.46 12.22 6.63
N PHE A 46 4.09 11.05 6.47
CA PHE A 46 3.43 9.74 6.58
C PHE A 46 3.36 9.18 8.01
N ILE A 47 4.02 9.84 8.97
CA ILE A 47 4.02 9.49 10.40
C ILE A 47 3.00 10.36 11.13
N ASP A 48 2.98 11.66 10.81
CA ASP A 48 2.20 12.67 11.54
C ASP A 48 0.77 12.86 10.96
N HIS A 49 0.47 12.32 9.78
CA HIS A 49 -0.89 12.33 9.21
C HIS A 49 -1.64 11.02 9.45
N GLU A 50 -2.91 11.16 9.82
CA GLU A 50 -3.83 10.05 9.94
C GLU A 50 -4.20 9.49 8.56
N LEU A 51 -4.27 8.16 8.47
CA LEU A 51 -4.66 7.47 7.24
C LEU A 51 -6.16 7.68 6.98
N LEU A 52 -6.49 8.41 5.92
CA LEU A 52 -7.88 8.74 5.59
C LEU A 52 -8.53 7.70 4.69
N LYS A 53 -7.75 7.02 3.84
CA LYS A 53 -8.27 6.00 2.92
C LYS A 53 -7.38 4.78 2.89
N GLU A 54 -7.96 3.61 3.14
CA GLU A 54 -7.27 2.34 3.00
C GLU A 54 -7.92 1.53 1.87
N TYR A 55 -7.12 1.15 0.88
CA TYR A 55 -7.53 0.28 -0.22
C TYR A 55 -6.86 -1.08 -0.03
N LYS A 56 -7.65 -2.05 0.41
CA LYS A 56 -7.20 -3.44 0.59
C LYS A 56 -7.56 -4.25 -0.64
N GLN A 57 -6.56 -4.83 -1.30
CA GLN A 57 -6.76 -6.02 -2.11
C GLN A 57 -6.53 -7.24 -1.21
N ILE A 58 -7.61 -7.76 -0.62
CA ILE A 58 -7.64 -9.15 -0.18
C ILE A 58 -7.83 -9.95 -1.47
N ALA A 59 -6.73 -10.40 -2.08
CA ALA A 59 -6.83 -11.14 -3.33
C ALA A 59 -7.78 -12.34 -3.17
N ILE A 60 -8.61 -12.56 -4.18
CA ILE A 60 -9.24 -13.85 -4.45
C ILE A 60 -8.09 -14.83 -4.63
N LEU A 61 -7.95 -15.76 -3.69
CA LEU A 61 -7.07 -16.90 -3.80
C LEU A 61 -7.68 -17.85 -4.85
N TYR A 62 -6.98 -18.11 -5.96
CA TYR A 62 -7.32 -19.20 -6.88
C TYR A 62 -7.00 -20.55 -6.25
#